data_AF-A0A8W8NMD4-F1
#
_entry.id   AF-A0A8W8NMD4-F1
#
_cell.length_a   1.000
_cell.length_b   1.000
_cell.length_c   1.000
_cell.angle_alpha   90.00
_cell.angle_beta   90.00
_cell.angle_gamma   90.00
#
_symmetry.space_group_name_H-M   'P 1'
#
loop_
_entity.id
_entity.type
_entity.pdbx_description
1 polymer ?
#
loop_
_entity_poly.entity_id
_entity_poly.type
_entity_poly.pdbx_seq_one_letter_code
_entity_poly.pdbx_strand_id
1 'polypeptide(L)'
;MSKSVQTVPETEHLPVISASGMRECPLCLIERPVEDFPEIMTCHHRSCSTCLQTYLKIEITESRINISCPECTEKYHPNDIRNILQNQSLMDKYEDFMVRRVLVSDPDVRWCPAPDCG
;
A
#
# COMPACT_ATOMS: atom_id res chain seq x y z
N MET A 1 -39.45 6.90 50.60
CA MET A 1 -39.57 7.63 49.32
C MET A 1 -38.31 8.45 49.10
N SER A 2 -37.24 7.84 48.61
CA SER A 2 -36.08 8.50 47.96
C SER A 2 -35.17 7.41 47.43
N LYS A 3 -34.54 7.71 46.29
CA LYS A 3 -34.21 6.80 45.20
C LYS A 3 -32.90 6.03 45.41
N SER A 4 -32.83 4.88 44.74
CA SER A 4 -31.62 4.10 44.43
C SER A 4 -30.56 4.95 43.72
N VAL A 5 -29.28 4.68 43.99
CA VAL A 5 -28.21 4.77 42.99
C VAL A 5 -27.28 3.57 43.18
N GLN A 6 -27.13 2.82 42.08
CA GLN A 6 -26.20 1.73 41.84
C GLN A 6 -24.74 2.12 42.14
N THR A 7 -24.00 1.23 42.78
CA THR A 7 -22.55 1.09 42.58
C THR A 7 -22.30 -0.17 41.76
N VAL A 8 -21.91 0.02 40.50
CA VAL A 8 -21.35 -1.06 39.66
C VAL A 8 -19.88 -1.24 40.04
N PRO A 9 -19.37 -2.48 40.16
CA PRO A 9 -17.95 -2.69 40.38
C PRO A 9 -17.19 -2.44 39.07
N GLU A 10 -16.20 -1.57 39.18
CA GLU A 10 -15.23 -1.19 38.15
C GLU A 10 -14.44 -2.45 37.74
N THR A 11 -14.81 -3.05 36.61
CA THR A 11 -14.08 -4.18 36.04
C THR A 11 -13.02 -3.62 35.10
N GLU A 12 -11.78 -3.85 35.51
CA GLU A 12 -10.53 -3.51 34.84
C GLU A 12 -10.59 -3.89 33.35
N HIS A 13 -10.47 -2.88 32.48
CA HIS A 13 -10.37 -3.09 31.03
C HIS A 13 -8.98 -3.65 30.70
N LEU A 14 -8.84 -4.97 30.82
CA LEU A 14 -7.77 -5.70 30.13
C LEU A 14 -8.04 -5.60 28.62
N PRO A 15 -7.05 -5.25 27.77
CA PRO A 15 -7.23 -5.34 26.35
C PRO A 15 -7.38 -6.82 26.00
N VAL A 16 -8.59 -7.19 25.58
CA VAL A 16 -8.90 -8.52 25.03
C VAL A 16 -8.13 -8.63 23.74
N ILE A 17 -6.90 -9.15 23.79
CA ILE A 17 -6.21 -9.65 22.60
C ILE A 17 -7.01 -10.87 22.18
N SER A 18 -7.88 -10.70 21.20
CA SER A 18 -8.54 -11.82 20.54
C SER A 18 -7.46 -12.76 20.01
N ALA A 19 -7.52 -14.03 20.39
CA ALA A 19 -6.58 -15.08 20.01
C ALA A 19 -6.60 -15.42 18.49
N SER A 20 -7.34 -14.65 17.71
CA SER A 20 -7.42 -14.73 16.25
C SER A 20 -6.68 -13.52 15.69
N GLY A 21 -5.45 -13.73 15.19
CA GLY A 21 -4.65 -12.70 14.51
C GLY A 21 -5.26 -12.23 13.20
N MET A 22 -6.45 -11.64 13.26
CA MET A 22 -7.27 -11.15 12.16
C MET A 22 -7.43 -9.65 12.26
N ARG A 23 -7.56 -8.99 11.12
CA ARG A 23 -7.79 -7.55 10.97
C ARG A 23 -8.70 -7.30 9.78
N GLU A 24 -9.61 -6.34 9.89
CA GLU A 24 -10.42 -5.88 8.76
C GLU A 24 -9.63 -4.94 7.84
N CYS A 25 -9.75 -5.14 6.53
CA CYS A 25 -9.15 -4.26 5.52
C CYS A 25 -10.03 -3.04 5.24
N PRO A 26 -9.50 -1.79 5.29
CA PRO A 26 -10.29 -0.58 5.05
C PRO A 26 -10.77 -0.41 3.60
N LEU A 27 -10.17 -1.14 2.64
CA LEU A 27 -10.52 -1.02 1.22
C LEU A 27 -11.62 -1.99 0.79
N CYS A 28 -11.61 -3.23 1.30
CA CYS A 28 -12.59 -4.25 0.93
C CYS A 28 -13.55 -4.64 2.05
N LEU A 29 -13.34 -4.14 3.28
CA LEU A 29 -14.17 -4.43 4.46
C LEU A 29 -14.29 -5.93 4.75
N ILE A 30 -13.19 -6.66 4.57
CA ILE A 30 -13.09 -8.11 4.82
C ILE A 30 -12.02 -8.34 5.89
N GLU A 31 -12.34 -9.17 6.88
CA GLU A 31 -11.37 -9.66 7.85
C GLU A 31 -10.38 -10.64 7.22
N ARG A 32 -9.09 -10.39 7.45
CA ARG A 32 -7.96 -11.16 6.92
C ARG A 32 -6.94 -11.40 8.02
N PRO A 33 -6.13 -12.47 7.95
CA PRO A 33 -4.98 -12.66 8.83
C PRO A 33 -4.06 -11.42 8.84
N VAL A 34 -3.45 -11.11 9.97
CA VAL A 34 -2.54 -9.95 10.09
C VAL A 34 -1.34 -10.05 9.14
N GLU A 35 -0.92 -11.26 8.78
CA GLU A 35 0.14 -11.53 7.79
C GLU A 35 -0.24 -11.14 6.34
N ASP A 36 -1.54 -11.01 6.04
CA ASP A 36 -2.00 -10.49 4.74
C ASP A 36 -1.83 -8.97 4.62
N PHE A 37 -1.41 -8.27 5.69
CA PHE A 37 -1.22 -6.81 5.69
C PHE A 37 0.27 -6.47 5.62
N PRO A 38 0.80 -6.12 4.44
CA PRO A 38 2.21 -5.76 4.31
C PRO A 38 2.55 -4.51 5.13
N GLU A 39 3.76 -4.48 5.68
CA GLU A 39 4.31 -3.27 6.26
C GLU A 39 4.77 -2.32 5.15
N ILE A 40 4.40 -1.05 5.28
CA ILE A 40 4.78 0.01 4.37
C ILE A 40 5.84 0.88 5.05
N MET A 41 6.93 1.18 4.34
CA MET A 41 8.05 1.94 4.90
C MET A 41 7.72 3.42 5.08
N THR A 42 6.89 3.97 4.20
CA THR A 42 6.60 5.41 4.14
C THR A 42 5.40 5.84 4.98
N CYS A 43 4.55 4.91 5.44
CA CYS A 43 3.42 5.21 6.34
C CYS A 43 2.94 3.99 7.15
N HIS A 44 2.09 4.22 8.15
CA HIS A 44 1.55 3.17 9.03
C HIS A 44 0.15 2.67 8.67
N HIS A 45 -0.37 3.06 7.50
CA HIS A 45 -1.67 2.58 6.99
C HIS A 45 -1.59 1.12 6.53
N ARG A 46 -2.69 0.38 6.63
CA ARG A 46 -2.71 -1.09 6.49
C ARG A 46 -3.92 -1.52 5.68
N SER A 47 -3.66 -1.89 4.44
CA SER A 47 -4.61 -2.53 3.53
C SER A 47 -4.13 -3.95 3.20
N CYS A 48 -5.04 -4.88 2.93
CA CYS A 48 -4.62 -6.25 2.62
C CYS A 48 -3.84 -6.33 1.30
N SER A 49 -2.96 -7.32 1.21
CA SER A 49 -2.07 -7.57 0.06
C SER A 49 -2.83 -7.65 -1.26
N THR A 50 -4.00 -8.30 -1.28
CA THR A 50 -4.84 -8.43 -2.48
C THR A 50 -5.34 -7.09 -3.00
N CYS A 51 -5.81 -6.20 -2.11
CA CYS A 51 -6.27 -4.87 -2.49
C CYS A 51 -5.11 -4.02 -2.99
N LEU A 52 -3.97 -4.05 -2.30
CA LEU A 52 -2.79 -3.29 -2.70
C LEU A 52 -2.22 -3.78 -4.03
N GLN A 53 -2.15 -5.09 -4.28
CA GLN A 53 -1.75 -5.65 -5.57
C GLN A 53 -2.65 -5.17 -6.71
N THR A 54 -3.97 -5.15 -6.47
CA THR A 54 -4.94 -4.67 -7.45
C THR A 54 -4.75 -3.18 -7.73
N TYR A 55 -4.61 -2.38 -6.67
CA TYR A 55 -4.37 -0.95 -6.76
C TYR A 55 -3.08 -0.63 -7.53
N LEU A 56 -1.95 -1.22 -7.12
CA LEU A 56 -0.66 -1.05 -7.78
C LEU A 56 -0.70 -1.48 -9.24
N LYS A 57 -1.37 -2.60 -9.56
CA LYS A 57 -1.55 -3.06 -10.94
C LYS A 57 -2.26 -2.00 -11.79
N ILE A 58 -3.36 -1.43 -11.29
CA ILE A 58 -4.11 -0.38 -12.01
C ILE A 58 -3.20 0.83 -12.28
N GLU A 59 -2.58 1.36 -11.24
CA GLU A 59 -1.70 2.54 -11.32
C GLU A 59 -0.54 2.33 -12.31
N ILE A 60 0.10 1.16 -12.27
CA ILE A 60 1.19 0.81 -13.19
C ILE A 60 0.65 0.66 -14.63
N THR A 61 -0.51 0.03 -14.82
CA THR A 61 -1.10 -0.06 -16.17
C THR A 61 -1.50 1.28 -16.75
N GLU A 62 -1.82 2.26 -15.90
CA GLU A 62 -2.04 3.66 -16.27
C GLU A 62 -0.73 4.48 -16.41
N SER A 63 0.43 3.82 -16.36
CA SER A 63 1.76 4.45 -16.49
C SER A 63 2.07 5.50 -15.41
N ARG A 64 1.53 5.32 -14.19
CA ARG A 64 1.81 6.19 -13.04
C ARG A 64 3.01 5.67 -12.25
N ILE A 65 3.97 6.54 -11.97
CA ILE A 65 5.21 6.19 -11.24
C ILE A 65 5.27 6.74 -9.81
N ASN A 66 4.52 7.81 -9.53
CA ASN A 66 4.43 8.45 -8.21
C ASN A 66 3.18 7.93 -7.48
N ILE A 67 3.15 6.62 -7.22
CA ILE A 67 1.97 5.97 -6.65
C ILE A 67 1.91 6.25 -5.16
N SER A 68 0.77 6.78 -4.68
CA SER A 68 0.54 7.10 -3.27
C SER A 68 -0.24 6.01 -2.54
N CYS A 69 -0.14 6.00 -1.22
CA CYS A 69 -0.99 5.19 -0.36
C CYS A 69 -2.49 5.51 -0.62
N PRO A 70 -3.39 4.52 -0.63
CA PRO A 70 -4.82 4.78 -0.84
C PRO A 70 -5.49 5.52 0.34
N GLU A 71 -4.84 5.56 1.50
CA GLU A 71 -5.35 6.19 2.73
C GLU A 71 -4.71 7.56 3.01
N CYS A 72 -3.61 7.93 2.35
CA CYS A 72 -2.90 9.20 2.58
C CYS A 72 -2.12 9.69 1.35
N THR A 73 -1.35 10.78 1.47
CA THR A 73 -0.61 11.35 0.33
C THR A 73 0.80 10.78 0.15
N GLU A 74 1.29 10.01 1.12
CA GLU A 74 2.65 9.45 1.08
C GLU A 74 2.85 8.50 -0.10
N LYS A 75 3.99 8.62 -0.77
CA LYS A 75 4.33 7.77 -1.92
C LYS A 75 4.86 6.42 -1.45
N TYR A 76 4.57 5.35 -2.19
CA TYR A 76 5.21 4.06 -1.93
C TYR A 76 6.69 4.10 -2.28
N HIS A 77 7.51 3.48 -1.43
CA HIS A 77 8.89 3.20 -1.78
C HIS A 77 8.92 2.10 -2.86
N PRO A 78 9.82 2.14 -3.86
CA PRO A 78 9.89 1.11 -4.91
C PRO A 78 10.06 -0.31 -4.38
N ASN A 79 10.73 -0.47 -3.23
CA ASN A 79 10.87 -1.77 -2.56
C ASN A 79 9.52 -2.31 -2.05
N ASP A 80 8.67 -1.43 -1.51
CA ASP A 80 7.33 -1.81 -1.05
C ASP A 80 6.48 -2.24 -2.24
N ILE A 81 6.53 -1.49 -3.34
CA ILE A 81 5.83 -1.85 -4.59
C ILE A 81 6.28 -3.24 -5.05
N ARG A 82 7.60 -3.52 -5.07
CA ARG A 82 8.13 -4.84 -5.44
C ARG A 82 7.61 -5.96 -4.53
N ASN A 83 7.68 -5.76 -3.22
CA ASN A 83 7.32 -6.77 -2.22
C ASN A 83 5.83 -7.08 -2.21
N ILE A 84 4.99 -6.07 -2.44
CA ILE A 84 3.53 -6.20 -2.46
C ILE A 84 3.08 -6.83 -3.78
N LEU A 85 3.59 -6.32 -4.91
CA LEU A 85 3.11 -6.67 -6.24
C LEU A 85 3.43 -8.12 -6.62
N GLN A 86 4.61 -8.62 -6.25
CA GLN A 86 5.08 -10.00 -6.51
C GLN A 86 4.88 -10.45 -7.97
N ASN A 87 4.96 -9.51 -8.92
CA ASN A 87 4.77 -9.75 -10.35
C ASN A 87 5.87 -9.07 -11.15
N GLN A 88 6.79 -9.85 -11.69
CA GLN A 88 7.96 -9.32 -12.39
C GLN A 88 7.59 -8.47 -13.61
N SER A 89 6.64 -8.91 -14.45
CA SER A 89 6.27 -8.17 -15.66
C SER A 89 5.68 -6.79 -15.37
N LEU A 90 4.92 -6.64 -14.27
CA LEU A 90 4.43 -5.32 -13.87
C LEU A 90 5.53 -4.48 -13.23
N MET A 91 6.46 -5.08 -12.49
CA MET A 91 7.63 -4.37 -11.97
C MET A 91 8.53 -3.84 -13.10
N ASP A 92 8.77 -4.63 -14.14
CA ASP A 92 9.56 -4.21 -15.31
C ASP A 92 8.92 -2.97 -15.97
N LYS A 93 7.58 -2.98 -16.13
CA LYS A 93 6.84 -1.81 -16.64
C LYS A 93 6.99 -0.58 -15.74
N TYR A 94 6.87 -0.77 -14.43
CA TYR A 94 7.03 0.33 -13.47
C TYR A 94 8.44 0.94 -13.57
N GLU A 95 9.48 0.12 -13.62
CA GLU A 95 10.87 0.54 -13.78
C GLU A 95 11.11 1.25 -15.13
N ASP A 96 10.59 0.72 -16.23
CA ASP A 96 10.64 1.36 -17.55
C ASP A 96 10.02 2.76 -17.53
N PHE A 97 8.85 2.90 -16.91
CA PHE A 97 8.20 4.20 -16.79
C PHE A 97 8.98 5.17 -15.90
N MET A 98 9.63 4.68 -14.84
CA MET A 98 10.51 5.50 -14.00
C MET A 98 11.72 6.00 -14.79
N VAL A 99 12.43 5.12 -15.48
CA VAL A 99 13.61 5.44 -16.31
C VAL A 99 13.23 6.48 -17.36
N ARG A 100 12.16 6.23 -18.13
CA ARG A 100 11.69 7.19 -19.15
C ARG A 100 11.39 8.57 -18.56
N ARG A 101 10.78 8.64 -17.38
CA ARG A 101 10.46 9.92 -16.72
C ARG A 101 11.72 10.67 -16.29
N VAL A 102 12.71 9.97 -15.74
CA VAL A 102 14.01 10.57 -15.39
C VAL A 102 14.73 11.08 -16.64
N LEU A 103 14.79 10.27 -17.70
CA LEU A 103 15.44 10.65 -18.95
C LEU A 103 14.80 11.86 -19.62
N VAL A 104 13.47 11.98 -19.59
CA VAL A 104 12.77 13.17 -20.12
C VAL A 104 13.05 14.43 -19.30
N SER A 105 13.35 14.30 -18.01
CA SER A 105 13.68 15.44 -17.16
C SER A 105 15.13 15.92 -17.29
N ASP A 106 16.00 15.15 -17.95
CA ASP A 106 17.40 15.49 -18.18
C ASP A 106 17.56 16.23 -19.53
N PRO A 107 17.99 17.51 -19.55
CA PRO A 107 18.14 18.29 -20.78
C PRO A 107 19.28 17.80 -21.69
N ASP A 108 20.22 17.02 -21.16
CA ASP A 108 21.37 16.51 -21.91
C ASP A 108 21.12 15.12 -22.51
N VAL A 109 20.06 14.43 -22.08
CA VAL A 109 19.62 13.16 -22.68
C VAL A 109 18.92 13.42 -24.00
N ARG A 110 19.52 12.92 -25.08
CA ARG A 110 18.91 12.91 -26.42
C ARG A 110 18.48 11.50 -26.78
N TRP A 111 17.19 11.33 -27.08
CA TRP A 111 16.70 10.10 -27.70
C TRP A 111 17.28 10.03 -29.12
N CYS A 112 18.06 9.00 -29.41
CA CYS A 112 18.59 8.82 -30.75
C CYS A 112 17.42 8.34 -31.65
N PRO A 113 17.09 9.07 -32.74
CA PRO A 113 15.95 8.75 -33.59
C PRO A 113 16.23 7.63 -34.60
N ALA A 114 17.45 7.07 -34.61
CA ALA A 114 17.82 6.00 -35.52
C ALA A 114 17.12 4.69 -35.12
N PRO A 115 16.54 3.93 -36.06
CA PRO A 115 15.81 2.69 -35.74
C PRO A 115 16.69 1.58 -35.13
N ASP A 116 18.03 1.70 -35.18
CA ASP A 116 19.00 0.65 -34.81
C ASP A 116 20.01 1.07 -33.72
N CYS A 117 19.75 2.11 -32.94
CA CYS A 117 20.63 2.46 -31.82
C CYS A 117 20.22 1.71 -30.54
N GLY A 118 20.83 0.55 -30.30
CA GLY A 118 20.67 -0.27 -29.09
C GLY A 118 21.93 -1.03 -28.76
#